data_AF-A0A803MAD7-F1
#
_entry.id   AF-A0A803MAD7-F1
#
_cell.length_a   1.000
_cell.length_b   1.000
_cell.length_c   1.000
_cell.angle_alpha   90.00
_cell.angle_beta   90.00
_cell.angle_gamma   90.00
#
_symmetry.space_group_name_H-M   'P 1'
#
loop_
_entity.id
_entity.type
_entity.pdbx_description
1 polymer ?
#
loop_
_entity_poly.entity_id
_entity_poly.type
_entity_poly.pdbx_seq_one_letter_code
_entity_poly.pdbx_strand_id
1 'polypeptide(L)'
;MWIRFLDVPFNKRTLPVMRSIGDSLGGFLEMDDSDPLGWCEFMRIKVLIDVNKPLRRGIFIAGSSKPKWIDVKYERLAGLCFVCCKIDHTQKECLNKEDGAGVEDTVVFRYEPWLRASPLKSSQKSFVI
;
A
#
# COMPACT_ATOMS: atom_id res chain seq x y z
N MET A 1 -6.38 -0.93 8.21
CA MET A 1 -5.87 0.09 7.27
C MET A 1 -6.37 -0.24 5.87
N TRP A 2 -6.76 0.75 5.08
CA TRP A 2 -7.13 0.54 3.66
C TRP A 2 -5.87 0.50 2.80
N ILE A 3 -5.82 -0.46 1.89
CA ILE A 3 -4.68 -0.75 1.03
C ILE A 3 -5.18 -0.94 -0.40
N ARG A 4 -4.51 -0.26 -1.35
CA ARG A 4 -4.73 -0.40 -2.79
C ARG A 4 -3.65 -1.27 -3.40
N PHE A 5 -4.07 -2.16 -4.28
CA PHE A 5 -3.22 -3.06 -5.05
C PHE A 5 -3.35 -2.64 -6.52
N LEU A 6 -2.26 -2.13 -7.08
CA LEU A 6 -2.21 -1.66 -8.45
C LEU A 6 -1.75 -2.77 -9.39
N ASP A 7 -2.14 -2.68 -10.65
CA ASP A 7 -1.74 -3.63 -11.71
C ASP A 7 -2.06 -5.09 -11.42
N VAL A 8 -3.07 -5.36 -10.58
CA VAL A 8 -3.57 -6.72 -10.36
C VAL A 8 -4.15 -7.24 -11.68
N PRO A 9 -3.68 -8.39 -12.20
CA PRO A 9 -4.27 -9.02 -13.39
C PRO A 9 -5.75 -9.32 -13.18
N PHE A 10 -6.58 -9.10 -14.20
CA PHE A 10 -8.04 -9.28 -14.11
C PHE A 10 -8.45 -10.66 -13.57
N ASN A 11 -7.80 -11.73 -14.02
CA ASN A 11 -8.06 -13.10 -13.55
C ASN A 11 -7.63 -13.35 -12.08
N LYS A 12 -7.03 -12.37 -11.41
CA LYS A 12 -6.62 -12.42 -9.99
C LYS A 12 -7.40 -11.41 -9.14
N ARG A 13 -8.30 -10.62 -9.72
CA ARG A 13 -9.17 -9.66 -9.03
C ARG A 13 -10.37 -10.36 -8.38
N THR A 14 -10.11 -11.27 -7.45
CA THR A 14 -11.15 -12.06 -6.79
C THR A 14 -11.03 -11.98 -5.27
N LEU A 15 -12.16 -12.10 -4.57
CA LEU A 15 -12.19 -12.09 -3.11
C LEU A 15 -11.27 -13.15 -2.46
N PRO A 16 -11.22 -14.42 -2.92
CA PRO A 16 -10.31 -15.40 -2.33
C PRO A 16 -8.83 -15.01 -2.45
N VAL A 17 -8.42 -14.46 -3.60
CA VAL A 17 -7.04 -13.98 -3.80
C VAL A 17 -6.75 -12.79 -2.89
N MET A 18 -7.65 -11.81 -2.83
CA MET A 18 -7.48 -10.62 -2.00
C MET A 18 -7.50 -10.93 -0.51
N ARG A 19 -8.31 -11.91 -0.08
CA ARG A 19 -8.29 -12.43 1.30
C ARG A 19 -6.94 -13.05 1.64
N SER A 20 -6.46 -13.97 0.79
CA SER A 20 -5.15 -14.60 0.99
C SER A 20 -4.02 -13.57 1.08
N ILE A 21 -4.05 -12.54 0.22
CA ILE A 21 -3.11 -11.42 0.27
C ILE A 21 -3.23 -10.67 1.60
N GLY A 22 -4.44 -10.29 2.01
CA GLY A 22 -4.69 -9.55 3.25
C GLY A 22 -4.21 -10.30 4.50
N ASP A 23 -4.45 -11.61 4.56
CA ASP A 23 -3.98 -12.46 5.64
C ASP A 23 -2.44 -12.54 5.68
N SER A 24 -1.79 -12.58 4.52
CA SER A 24 -0.32 -12.56 4.43
C SER A 24 0.32 -11.23 4.87
N LEU A 25 -0.45 -10.14 4.86
CA LEU A 25 -0.02 -8.81 5.27
C LEU A 25 -0.25 -8.55 6.77
N GLY A 26 -1.23 -9.22 7.38
CA GLY A 26 -1.50 -9.14 8.82
C GLY A 26 -2.92 -9.53 9.23
N GLY A 27 -3.85 -9.68 8.29
CA GLY A 27 -5.22 -10.16 8.54
C GLY A 27 -6.23 -9.43 7.66
N PHE A 28 -6.91 -10.15 6.78
CA PHE A 28 -7.98 -9.59 5.94
C PHE A 28 -9.19 -9.21 6.80
N LEU A 29 -9.75 -8.02 6.59
CA LEU A 29 -10.97 -7.57 7.25
C LEU A 29 -12.12 -7.41 6.27
N GLU A 30 -11.86 -6.74 5.14
CA GLU A 30 -12.93 -6.30 4.22
C GLU A 30 -12.36 -6.07 2.82
N MET A 31 -13.18 -6.26 1.79
CA MET A 31 -12.88 -5.89 0.42
C MET A 31 -13.87 -4.83 -0.04
N ASP A 32 -13.38 -3.81 -0.73
CA ASP A 32 -14.20 -2.75 -1.31
C ASP A 32 -15.10 -3.35 -2.41
N ASP A 33 -16.40 -3.18 -2.27
CA ASP A 33 -17.43 -3.71 -3.17
C ASP A 33 -17.98 -2.64 -4.14
N SER A 34 -17.41 -1.43 -4.13
CA SER A 34 -17.82 -0.35 -5.04
C SER A 34 -17.50 -0.60 -6.52
N ASP A 35 -16.64 -1.57 -6.81
CA ASP A 35 -16.29 -2.04 -8.16
C ASP A 35 -16.49 -3.56 -8.28
N PRO A 36 -17.74 -4.04 -8.36
CA PRO A 36 -18.04 -5.47 -8.35
C PRO A 36 -17.51 -6.20 -9.59
N LEU A 37 -17.28 -5.48 -10.69
CA LEU A 37 -16.72 -6.03 -11.91
C LEU A 37 -15.19 -6.02 -11.92
N GLY A 38 -14.55 -5.28 -11.00
CA GLY A 38 -13.09 -5.18 -10.91
C GLY A 38 -12.44 -4.42 -12.07
N TRP A 39 -13.09 -3.38 -12.62
CA TRP A 39 -12.57 -2.58 -13.74
C TRP A 39 -11.74 -1.37 -13.31
N CYS A 40 -11.80 -0.98 -12.04
CA CYS A 40 -11.00 0.10 -11.49
C CYS A 40 -9.50 -0.17 -11.63
N GLU A 41 -8.70 0.89 -11.59
CA GLU A 41 -7.25 0.80 -11.71
C GLU A 41 -6.60 -0.06 -10.62
N PHE A 42 -7.24 -0.18 -9.46
CA PHE A 42 -6.74 -0.90 -8.30
C PHE A 42 -7.83 -1.75 -7.62
N MET A 43 -7.38 -2.81 -6.94
CA MET A 43 -8.20 -3.50 -5.94
C MET A 43 -7.99 -2.84 -4.58
N ARG A 44 -9.02 -2.77 -3.74
CA ARG A 44 -8.93 -2.14 -2.43
C ARG A 44 -9.45 -3.07 -1.34
N ILE A 45 -8.63 -3.29 -0.31
CA ILE A 45 -9.00 -4.09 0.86
C ILE A 45 -8.59 -3.41 2.16
N LYS A 46 -9.26 -3.79 3.23
CA LYS A 46 -8.95 -3.38 4.59
C LYS A 46 -8.23 -4.53 5.30
N VAL A 47 -7.10 -4.21 5.89
CA VAL A 47 -6.19 -5.19 6.51
C VAL A 47 -5.80 -4.74 7.91
N LEU A 48 -5.66 -5.68 8.84
CA LEU A 48 -5.02 -5.48 10.13
C LEU A 48 -3.50 -5.37 9.93
N ILE A 49 -2.90 -4.25 10.33
CA ILE A 49 -1.47 -3.99 10.11
C ILE A 49 -0.78 -3.84 11.46
N ASP A 50 0.33 -4.55 11.62
CA ASP A 50 1.24 -4.40 12.75
C ASP A 50 2.17 -3.19 12.51
N VAL A 51 1.93 -2.11 13.24
CA VAL A 51 2.64 -0.82 13.08
C VAL A 51 4.12 -0.89 13.45
N ASN A 52 4.53 -1.92 14.20
CA ASN A 52 5.92 -2.12 14.63
C ASN A 52 6.77 -2.76 13.53
N LYS A 53 6.12 -3.30 12.48
CA LYS A 53 6.78 -3.92 11.32
C LYS A 53 6.81 -2.94 10.14
N PRO A 54 7.88 -2.97 9.34
CA PRO A 54 7.92 -2.22 8.09
C PRO A 54 6.77 -2.62 7.16
N LEU A 55 6.10 -1.62 6.58
CA LEU A 55 5.09 -1.85 5.56
C LEU A 55 5.68 -2.47 4.30
N ARG A 56 4.94 -3.40 3.68
CA ARG A 56 5.32 -3.99 2.39
C ARG A 56 5.07 -3.02 1.24
N ARG A 57 6.05 -2.88 0.35
CA ARG A 57 5.99 -1.98 -0.83
C ARG A 57 5.21 -2.57 -2.00
N GLY A 58 5.23 -3.89 -2.10
CA GLY A 58 4.55 -4.66 -3.10
C GLY A 58 4.61 -6.13 -2.74
N ILE A 59 3.95 -6.94 -3.53
CA ILE A 59 3.90 -8.39 -3.33
C ILE A 59 4.01 -9.10 -4.67
N PHE A 60 4.58 -10.30 -4.65
CA PHE A 60 4.50 -11.21 -5.79
C PHE A 60 3.22 -12.02 -5.71
N ILE A 61 2.47 -12.04 -6.81
CA ILE A 61 1.33 -12.94 -7.01
C ILE A 61 1.67 -13.98 -8.08
N ALA A 62 1.02 -15.13 -8.02
CA ALA A 62 1.15 -16.14 -9.06
C ALA A 62 0.69 -15.59 -10.43
N GLY A 63 1.59 -15.52 -11.40
CA GLY A 63 1.28 -15.21 -12.79
C GLY A 63 1.24 -16.46 -13.67
N SER A 64 0.88 -16.29 -14.94
CA SER A 64 0.69 -17.43 -15.86
C SER A 64 1.99 -18.17 -16.21
N SER A 65 3.13 -17.45 -16.28
CA SER A 65 4.44 -18.03 -16.58
C SER A 65 5.49 -17.74 -15.49
N LYS A 66 5.41 -16.55 -14.88
CA LYS A 66 6.28 -16.12 -13.78
C LYS A 66 5.47 -15.35 -12.73
N PRO A 67 5.92 -15.32 -11.47
CA PRO A 67 5.34 -14.42 -10.47
C PRO A 67 5.34 -12.97 -10.97
N LYS A 68 4.24 -12.26 -10.71
CA LYS A 68 4.09 -10.84 -11.07
C LYS A 68 4.20 -10.00 -9.81
N TRP A 69 5.07 -8.99 -9.83
CA TRP A 69 5.08 -7.94 -8.80
C TRP A 69 3.88 -7.02 -8.98
N ILE A 70 3.19 -6.74 -7.89
CA ILE A 70 2.14 -5.72 -7.83
C ILE A 70 2.44 -4.72 -6.74
N ASP A 71 2.16 -3.45 -7.02
CA ASP A 71 2.42 -2.37 -6.08
C ASP A 71 1.32 -2.25 -5.04
N VAL A 72 1.74 -1.94 -3.82
CA VAL A 72 0.87 -1.79 -2.66
C VAL A 72 0.95 -0.35 -2.18
N LYS A 73 -0.19 0.34 -2.14
CA LYS A 73 -0.30 1.71 -1.62
C LYS A 73 -1.25 1.75 -0.44
N TYR A 74 -0.87 2.48 0.60
CA TYR A 74 -1.64 2.56 1.84
C TYR A 74 -2.38 3.88 1.92
N GLU A 75 -3.63 3.83 2.36
CA GLU A 75 -4.44 5.03 2.60
C GLU A 75 -4.30 5.51 4.05
N ARG A 76 -4.42 6.83 4.24
CA ARG A 76 -4.40 7.50 5.56
C ARG A 76 -3.12 7.22 6.36
N LEU A 77 -1.99 7.16 5.64
CA LEU A 77 -0.67 6.82 6.19
C LEU A 77 0.01 8.03 6.87
N ALA A 78 -0.60 8.52 7.97
CA ALA A 78 0.01 9.51 8.84
C ALA A 78 1.15 8.87 9.66
N GLY A 79 2.24 9.60 9.91
CA GLY A 79 3.33 9.12 10.78
C GLY A 79 4.30 8.10 10.17
N LEU A 80 4.25 7.82 8.86
CA LEU A 80 5.23 6.90 8.24
C LEU A 80 6.65 7.50 8.22
N CYS A 81 7.61 6.73 8.73
CA CYS A 81 9.03 6.92 8.51
C CYS A 81 9.46 6.37 7.13
N PHE A 82 9.86 7.26 6.22
CA PHE A 82 10.37 6.91 4.87
C PHE A 82 11.80 6.35 4.86
N VAL A 83 12.44 6.21 6.02
CA VAL A 83 13.76 5.56 6.14
C VAL A 83 13.59 4.06 6.40
N CYS A 84 12.64 3.66 7.25
CA CYS A 84 12.47 2.27 7.69
C CYS A 84 11.08 1.66 7.42
N CYS A 85 10.13 2.42 6.84
CA CYS A 85 8.76 1.99 6.54
C CYS A 85 7.87 1.68 7.76
N LYS A 86 8.20 2.15 8.96
CA LYS A 86 7.34 2.00 10.16
C LYS A 86 6.51 3.25 10.46
N ILE A 87 5.42 3.10 11.21
CA ILE A 87 4.46 4.18 11.53
C ILE A 87 4.66 4.74 12.96
N ASP A 88 5.61 4.19 13.72
CA ASP A 88 5.83 4.49 15.13
C ASP A 88 6.69 5.73 15.41
N HIS A 89 7.41 6.27 14.41
CA HIS A 89 8.30 7.42 14.58
C HIS A 89 8.40 8.27 13.31
N THR A 90 8.82 9.52 13.47
CA THR A 90 9.11 10.40 12.33
C THR A 90 10.45 10.06 11.70
N GLN A 91 10.73 10.55 10.47
CA GLN A 91 12.07 10.36 9.92
C GLN A 91 13.13 10.93 10.85
N LYS A 92 12.90 12.07 11.51
CA LYS A 92 13.86 12.70 12.44
C LYS A 92 14.33 11.77 13.57
N GLU A 93 13.45 10.92 14.06
CA GLU A 93 13.69 10.00 15.18
C GLU A 93 14.18 8.60 14.74
N CYS A 94 14.34 8.37 13.42
CA CYS A 94 14.72 7.07 12.90
C CYS A 94 16.18 6.74 13.20
N LEU A 95 16.41 5.65 13.93
CA LEU A 95 17.74 5.12 14.24
C LEU A 95 18.41 4.42 13.04
N ASN A 96 17.65 4.08 12.01
CA ASN A 96 18.16 3.42 10.80
C ASN A 96 18.62 4.41 9.72
N LYS A 97 18.85 5.67 10.08
CA LYS A 97 19.48 6.62 9.16
C LYS A 97 20.94 6.24 9.02
N GLU A 98 21.39 6.12 7.79
CA GLU A 98 22.82 6.20 7.51
C GLU A 98 23.16 7.69 7.53
N ASP A 99 23.97 8.11 8.50
CA ASP A 99 24.58 9.44 8.48
C ASP A 99 25.56 9.44 7.30
N GLY A 100 25.17 10.05 6.19
CA GLY A 100 26.04 10.23 5.04
C GLY A 100 27.31 10.94 5.51
N ALA A 101 28.43 10.22 5.48
CA ALA A 101 29.73 10.76 5.82
C ALA A 101 30.08 11.92 4.86
N GLY A 102 29.81 13.14 5.30
CA GLY A 102 30.47 14.35 4.81
C GLY A 102 29.97 14.95 3.51
N VAL A 103 28.67 15.24 3.36
CA VAL A 103 28.13 16.44 2.67
C VAL A 103 26.77 16.73 3.33
N GLU A 104 26.48 18.00 3.63
CA GLU A 104 25.29 18.48 4.38
C GLU A 104 24.01 17.63 4.26
N ASP A 105 23.45 17.25 5.42
CA ASP A 105 22.05 16.86 5.74
C ASP A 105 21.25 16.10 4.66
N THR A 106 21.89 15.23 3.88
CA THR A 106 21.19 14.41 2.88
C THR A 106 20.77 13.08 3.52
N VAL A 107 19.61 13.07 4.18
CA VAL A 107 18.95 11.83 4.58
C VAL A 107 18.58 11.05 3.30
N VAL A 108 19.26 9.93 3.05
CA VAL A 108 18.90 9.03 1.94
C VAL A 108 17.59 8.34 2.29
N PHE A 109 16.50 8.80 1.70
CA PHE A 109 15.22 8.11 1.80
C PHE A 109 15.31 6.78 1.04
N ARG A 110 15.31 5.67 1.77
CA ARG A 110 15.21 4.33 1.16
C ARG A 110 13.84 4.11 0.50
N TYR A 111 12.85 4.93 0.86
CA TYR A 111 11.47 4.84 0.41
C TYR A 111 10.94 6.21 0.02
N GLU A 112 10.33 6.31 -1.16
CA GLU A 112 9.76 7.56 -1.63
C GLU A 112 8.25 7.67 -1.36
N PRO A 113 7.64 8.87 -1.56
CA PRO A 113 6.25 9.15 -1.21
C PRO A 113 5.19 8.25 -1.89
N TRP A 114 5.55 7.49 -2.93
CA TRP A 114 4.62 6.63 -3.69
C TRP A 114 3.95 5.52 -2.87
N LEU A 115 4.43 5.24 -1.65
CA LEU A 115 3.77 4.28 -0.73
C LEU A 115 2.39 4.79 -0.26
N ARG A 116 2.13 6.09 -0.36
CA ARG A 116 0.83 6.69 -0.05
C ARG A 116 -0.11 6.59 -1.24
N ALA A 117 -1.32 6.12 -0.99
CA ALA A 117 -2.42 6.25 -1.95
C ALA A 117 -2.97 7.68 -1.91
N SER A 118 -3.22 8.26 -3.10
CA SER A 118 -3.94 9.53 -3.22
C SER A 118 -5.36 9.40 -2.65
N PRO A 119 -5.93 10.46 -2.04
CA PRO A 119 -7.32 10.44 -1.59
C PRO A 119 -8.27 9.96 -2.70
N LEU A 120 -9.27 9.14 -2.36
CA LEU A 120 -10.33 8.80 -3.30
C LEU A 120 -11.07 10.10 -3.66
N LYS A 121 -11.23 10.39 -4.95
CA LYS A 121 -12.18 11.42 -5.38
C LYS A 121 -13.58 10.95 -4.96
N SER A 122 -14.27 11.69 -4.10
CA SER A 122 -15.69 11.38 -3.85
C SER A 122 -16.42 11.55 -5.18
N SER A 123 -17.15 10.53 -5.62
CA SER A 123 -18.10 10.70 -6.71
C SER A 123 -19.19 11.65 -6.21
N GLN A 124 -19.08 12.95 -6.52
CA GLN A 124 -20.23 13.83 -6.45
C GLN A 124 -21.17 13.33 -7.54
N LYS A 125 -22.25 12.65 -7.12
CA LYS A 125 -23.37 12.35 -8.02
C LYS A 125 -24.00 13.68 -8.40
N SER A 126 -23.53 14.28 -9.49
CA SER A 126 -24.23 15.37 -10.14
C SER A 126 -25.51 14.78 -10.72
N PHE A 127 -26.62 14.90 -9.99
CA PHE A 127 -27.94 14.70 -10.55
C PHE A 127 -28.14 15.82 -11.58
N VAL A 128 -28.17 15.45 -12.86
CA VAL A 128 -28.75 16.30 -13.91
C VAL A 128 -30.22 15.90 -13.96
N ILE A 129 -31.09 16.85 -13.61
CA ILE A 129 -32.56 16.76 -13.75
C ILE A 129 -32.90 17.05 -15.21
#